data_AF-A0A377HPI5-F1
#
_entry.id   AF-A0A377HPI5-F1
#
_cell.length_a   1.000
_cell.length_b   1.000
_cell.length_c   1.000
_cell.angle_alpha   90.00
_cell.angle_beta   90.00
_cell.angle_gamma   90.00
#
_symmetry.space_group_name_H-M   'P 1'
#
loop_
_entity.id
_entity.type
_entity.pdbx_description
1 polymer ?
#
loop_
_entity_poly.entity_id
_entity_poly.type
_entity_poly.pdbx_seq_one_letter_code
_entity_poly.pdbx_strand_id
1 'polypeptide(L)' 'MPMYRRNLKHSRVKNLFKFSSLKNNTVLTVESSLEFDTCFHLEYCKEIVCFEAQPEGFYYHFEGKKLPYTPDFRVSLF' A
#
# COMPACT_ATOMS: atom_id res chain seq x y z
N MET A 1 14.23 -14.63 -4.42
CA MET A 1 12.75 -14.70 -4.60
C MET A 1 12.37 -13.61 -5.58
N PRO A 2 11.60 -13.86 -6.66
CA PRO A 2 11.24 -12.79 -7.58
C PRO A 2 10.31 -11.81 -6.87
N MET A 3 10.87 -10.65 -6.59
CA MET A 3 10.25 -9.47 -6.01
C MET A 3 9.58 -8.68 -7.14
N TYR A 4 8.31 -8.30 -6.98
CA TYR A 4 7.59 -7.53 -8.00
C TYR A 4 6.87 -6.33 -7.37
N ARG A 5 6.98 -5.18 -8.03
CA ARG A 5 6.22 -3.99 -7.67
C ARG A 5 5.03 -3.84 -8.61
N ARG A 6 3.85 -3.62 -8.05
CA ARG A 6 2.63 -3.40 -8.84
C ARG A 6 2.67 -2.03 -9.49
N ASN A 7 2.45 -1.98 -10.80
CA ASN A 7 2.15 -0.74 -11.50
C ASN A 7 0.65 -0.47 -11.39
N LEU A 8 0.27 0.45 -10.50
CA LEU A 8 -1.12 0.89 -10.35
C LEU A 8 -1.55 1.62 -11.63
N LYS A 9 -2.54 1.07 -12.33
CA LYS A 9 -3.11 1.65 -13.55
C LYS A 9 -4.56 2.03 -13.31
N HIS A 10 -4.98 3.12 -13.94
CA HIS A 10 -6.37 3.52 -13.92
C HIS A 10 -7.23 2.41 -14.54
N SER A 11 -8.32 2.03 -13.85
CA SER A 11 -9.26 1.01 -14.28
C SER A 11 -10.66 1.61 -14.30
N ARG A 12 -11.51 1.13 -15.20
CA ARG A 12 -12.91 1.56 -15.31
C ARG A 12 -13.75 1.28 -14.05
N VAL A 13 -13.23 0.43 -13.15
CA VAL A 13 -13.92 -0.06 -11.95
C VAL A 13 -13.21 0.35 -10.65
N LYS A 14 -11.93 0.70 -10.70
CA LYS A 14 -11.15 1.11 -9.52
C LYS A 14 -10.80 2.59 -9.60
N ASN A 15 -11.27 3.34 -8.60
CA ASN A 15 -10.88 4.73 -8.40
C ASN A 15 -9.50 4.76 -7.74
N LEU A 16 -8.55 5.47 -8.36
CA LEU A 16 -7.26 5.76 -7.75
C LEU A 16 -7.36 7.06 -6.97
N PHE A 17 -6.92 7.04 -5.72
CA PHE A 17 -6.84 8.23 -4.87
C PHE A 17 -5.38 8.60 -4.66
N LYS A 18 -5.12 9.90 -4.50
CA LYS A 18 -3.78 10.44 -4.23
C LYS A 18 -3.77 11.11 -2.87
N PHE A 19 -2.94 10.62 -1.95
CA PHE A 19 -2.79 11.15 -0.60
C PHE A 19 -1.42 11.80 -0.45
N SER A 20 -1.39 13.10 -0.14
CA SER A 20 -0.14 13.83 0.12
C SER A 20 0.29 13.62 1.57
N SER A 21 1.38 12.91 1.80
CA SER A 21 1.91 12.59 3.13
C SER A 21 3.15 13.42 3.43
N LEU A 22 3.11 14.16 4.54
CA LEU A 22 4.29 14.87 5.06
C LEU A 22 5.22 13.89 5.77
N LYS A 23 4.69 12.92 6.51
CA LYS A 23 5.48 11.87 7.18
C LYS A 23 6.36 11.07 6.22
N ASN A 24 5.81 10.73 5.06
CA ASN A 24 6.55 9.98 4.04
C ASN A 24 7.26 10.88 3.04
N ASN A 25 7.07 12.21 3.13
CA ASN A 25 7.58 13.20 2.19
C ASN A 25 7.29 12.85 0.72
N THR A 26 6.08 12.34 0.45
CA THR A 26 5.68 11.86 -0.88
C THR A 26 4.16 11.81 -1.05
N VAL A 27 3.70 11.67 -2.29
CA VAL A 27 2.29 11.43 -2.60
C VAL A 27 2.06 9.93 -2.81
N LEU A 28 1.24 9.33 -1.95
CA LEU A 28 0.84 7.93 -2.03
C LEU A 28 -0.35 7.77 -2.98
N THR A 29 -0.38 6.66 -3.72
CA THR A 29 -1.52 6.29 -4.58
C THR A 29 -2.16 5.03 -4.03
N VAL A 30 -3.47 5.04 -3.80
CA VAL A 30 -4.25 3.93 -3.21
C VAL A 30 -5.45 3.57 -4.08
N GLU A 31 -5.96 2.34 -3.96
CA GLU A 31 -6.95 1.76 -4.89
C GLU A 31 -8.40 1.83 -4.38
N SER A 32 -8.64 2.36 -3.18
CA SER A 32 -9.98 2.45 -2.59
C SER A 32 -10.13 3.66 -1.66
N SER A 33 -11.38 4.06 -1.41
CA SER A 33 -11.68 5.11 -0.43
C SER A 33 -11.31 4.69 0.99
N LEU A 34 -11.47 3.40 1.32
CA LEU A 34 -11.08 2.86 2.62
C LEU A 34 -9.57 2.97 2.87
N GLU A 35 -8.75 2.64 1.85
CA GLU A 35 -7.30 2.86 1.93
C GLU A 35 -6.97 4.36 2.06
N PHE A 36 -7.69 5.22 1.33
CA PHE A 36 -7.49 6.67 1.41
C PHE A 36 -7.79 7.22 2.81
N ASP A 37 -8.88 6.79 3.43
CA ASP A 37 -9.25 7.17 4.80
C ASP A 37 -8.22 6.64 5.81
N THR A 38 -7.71 5.42 5.59
CA THR A 38 -6.65 4.82 6.40
C THR A 38 -5.38 5.66 6.40
N CYS A 39 -5.01 6.29 5.27
CA CYS A 39 -3.85 7.17 5.20
C CYS A 39 -3.89 8.31 6.23
N PHE A 40 -5.07 8.86 6.56
CA PHE A 40 -5.18 9.89 7.60
C PHE A 40 -4.84 9.33 8.99
N HIS A 41 -5.30 8.13 9.31
CA HIS A 41 -4.95 7.48 10.58
C HIS A 41 -3.44 7.23 10.68
N LEU A 42 -2.81 6.79 9.60
CA LEU A 42 -1.37 6.53 9.55
C LEU A 42 -0.54 7.84 9.64
N GLU A 43 -1.00 8.89 8.95
CA GLU A 43 -0.35 10.20 8.95
C GLU A 43 -0.34 10.84 10.34
N TYR A 44 -1.41 10.70 11.13
CA TYR A 44 -1.52 11.40 12.42
C TYR A 44 -1.21 10.53 13.65
N CYS A 45 -1.06 9.21 13.51
CA CYS A 45 -0.67 8.35 14.63
C CYS A 45 0.78 8.61 15.07
N LYS A 46 1.02 8.97 16.33
CA LYS A 46 2.35 9.36 16.82
C LYS A 46 3.39 8.23 16.81
N GLU A 47 2.94 6.99 16.94
CA GLU A 47 3.81 5.81 16.98
C GLU A 47 4.37 5.44 15.59
N ILE A 48 3.74 5.95 14.52
CA ILE A 48 4.11 5.66 13.15
C ILE A 48 5.16 6.66 12.67
N VAL A 49 6.33 6.17 12.29
CA VAL A 49 7.42 6.96 11.70
C VAL A 49 7.14 7.21 10.21
N CYS A 50 6.84 6.15 9.48
CA CYS A 50 6.53 6.19 8.06
C CYS A 50 5.68 4.98 7.65
N PHE A 51 5.06 5.06 6.49
CA PHE A 51 4.26 3.99 5.91
C PHE A 51 4.38 3.98 4.38
N GLU A 52 4.32 2.79 3.80
CA GLU A 52 4.35 2.57 2.36
C GLU A 52 3.02 1.97 1.93
N ALA A 53 2.36 2.60 0.96
CA ALA A 53 1.17 2.07 0.30
C ALA A 53 1.58 1.11 -0.83
N GLN A 54 0.89 -0.03 -0.92
CA GLN A 54 1.13 -1.10 -1.91
C GLN A 54 2.64 -1.44 -2.00
N PRO A 55 3.27 -1.85 -0.88
CA PRO A 55 4.69 -2.21 -0.82
C PRO A 55 5.01 -3.37 -1.77
N GLU A 56 6.27 -3.78 -1.76
CA GLU A 56 6.72 -4.90 -2.55
C GLU A 56 5.93 -6.18 -2.28
N GLY A 57 5.39 -6.77 -3.35
CA GLY A 57 4.65 -8.01 -3.27
C GLY A 57 5.57 -9.22 -3.15
N PHE A 58 5.03 -10.30 -2.60
CA PHE A 58 5.71 -11.59 -2.52
C PHE A 58 4.82 -12.71 -3.05
N TYR A 59 5.44 -13.85 -3.34
CA TYR A 59 4.73 -15.06 -3.73
C TYR A 59 4.71 -16.05 -2.56
N TYR A 60 3.58 -16.71 -2.38
CA TYR A 60 3.41 -17.79 -1.41
C TYR A 60 2.85 -19.03 -2.09
N HIS A 61 3.00 -20.19 -1.45
CA HIS A 61 2.43 -21.45 -1.92
C HIS A 61 1.19 -21.80 -1.10
N PHE A 62 0.09 -22.08 -1.79
CA PHE A 62 -1.16 -22.51 -1.18
C PHE A 62 -1.84 -23.52 -2.10
N GLU A 63 -2.21 -24.68 -1.56
CA GLU A 63 -2.85 -25.78 -2.30
C GLU A 63 -2.12 -26.15 -3.61
N GLY A 64 -0.79 -26.24 -3.56
CA GLY A 64 0.06 -26.58 -4.72
C GLY A 64 0.17 -25.47 -5.78
N LYS A 65 -0.44 -24.30 -5.56
CA LYS A 65 -0.36 -23.13 -6.45
C LYS A 65 0.58 -22.09 -5.87
N LYS A 66 1.35 -21.44 -6.75
CA LYS A 66 2.15 -20.25 -6.42
C LYS A 66 1.31 -19.00 -6.65
N LEU A 67 0.97 -18.28 -5.58
CA LEU A 67 0.06 -17.15 -5.61
C LEU A 67 0.79 -15.84 -5.26
N PRO A 68 0.52 -14.73 -5.97
CA PRO A 68 1.02 -13.41 -5.60
C PRO A 68 0.20 -12.80 -4.45
N TYR A 69 0.85 -12.02 -3.59
CA TYR A 69 0.20 -11.18 -2.59
C TYR A 69 0.95 -9.86 -2.42
N THR A 70 0.19 -8.78 -2.26
CA THR A 70 0.69 -7.46 -1.92
C THR A 70 -0.19 -6.93 -0.79
N PRO A 71 0.36 -6.67 0.40
CA PRO A 71 -0.37 -5.95 1.46
C PRO A 71 -0.77 -4.54 0.99
N ASP A 72 -1.80 -3.95 1.59
CA ASP A 72 -2.18 -2.58 1.26
C ASP A 72 -1.23 -1.54 1.86
N PHE A 73 -0.75 -1.78 3.08
CA PHE A 73 0.21 -0.91 3.77
C PHE A 73 1.30 -1.69 4.49
N ARG A 74 2.51 -1.13 4.48
CA ARG A 74 3.59 -1.48 5.40
C ARG A 74 3.86 -0.28 6.30
N VAL A 75 3.87 -0.49 7.61
CA VAL A 75 4.03 0.57 8.61
C VAL A 75 5.34 0.36 9.36
N SER A 76 6.08 1.45 9.61
CA SER A 76 7.26 1.46 10.48
C SER A 76 6.94 2.22 11.76
N LEU A 77 7.22 1.59 12.91
CA LEU A 77 6.98 2.13 14.24
C LEU A 77 8.30 2.63 14.87
N PHE A 78 8.20 3.45 15.92
CA PHE A 78 9.32 3.85 16.77
C PHE A 78 9.87 2.71 17.64
#